data_AF-A0A9N9WAS5-F1
#
_entry.id   AF-A0A9N9WAS5-F1
#
_cell.length_a   1.000
_cell.length_b   1.000
_cell.length_c   1.000
_cell.angle_alpha   90.00
_cell.angle_beta   90.00
_cell.angle_gamma   90.00
#
_symmetry.space_group_name_H-M   'P 1'
#
loop_
_entity.id
_entity.type
_entity.pdbx_description
1 polymer ?
#
loop_
_entity_poly.entity_id
_entity_poly.type
_entity_poly.pdbx_seq_one_letter_code
_entity_poly.pdbx_strand_id
1 'polypeptide(L)' 'MARGGYSLRVDSYMYNRRQSARHNNLRWHCTWYHKGCTAVVVTTKDYKVVKFVHEHSHEPPRTYTACGVTFYSR' A
#
# COMPACT_ATOMS: atom_id res chain seq x y z
N MET A 1 12.37 7.33 -17.05
CA MET A 1 12.28 5.92 -16.62
C MET A 1 11.34 5.85 -15.43
N ALA A 2 10.10 5.38 -15.60
CA ALA A 2 9.21 5.13 -14.47
C ALA A 2 9.84 4.02 -13.63
N ARG A 3 10.34 4.35 -12.45
CA ARG A 3 10.81 3.36 -11.47
C ARG A 3 9.59 2.61 -10.96
N GLY A 4 9.18 1.58 -11.69
CA GLY A 4 8.02 0.73 -11.38
C GLY A 4 8.20 0.07 -10.01
N GLY A 5 7.73 0.76 -8.97
CA GLY A 5 7.56 0.21 -7.65
C GLY A 5 6.30 -0.64 -7.64
N TYR A 6 6.35 -1.80 -7.00
CA TYR A 6 5.16 -2.59 -6.75
C TYR A 6 4.31 -1.85 -5.71
N SER A 7 3.08 -1.49 -6.07
CA SER A 7 2.07 -0.96 -5.17
C SER A 7 1.00 -2.02 -4.93
N LEU A 8 0.61 -2.19 -3.67
CA LEU A 8 -0.48 -3.07 -3.26
C LEU A 8 -1.68 -2.18 -2.94
N ARG A 9 -2.79 -2.40 -3.64
CA ARG A 9 -4.06 -1.75 -3.31
C ARG A 9 -4.89 -2.72 -2.48
N VAL A 10 -5.27 -2.28 -1.29
CA VAL A 10 -6.23 -3.02 -0.45
C VAL A 10 -7.35 -2.05 -0.14
N ASP A 11 -8.56 -2.41 -0.58
CA ASP A 11 -9.73 -1.54 -0.51
C ASP A 11 -9.48 -0.19 -1.21
N SER A 12 -9.65 0.90 -0.47
CA SER A 12 -9.47 2.29 -0.90
C SER A 12 -8.08 2.85 -0.55
N TYR A 13 -7.21 2.04 0.03
CA TYR A 13 -5.88 2.45 0.48
C TYR A 13 -4.78 1.83 -0.38
N MET A 14 -3.71 2.60 -0.57
CA MET A 14 -2.53 2.19 -1.30
C MET A 14 -1.36 1.96 -0.37
N TYR A 15 -0.64 0.88 -0.62
CA TYR A 15 0.53 0.49 0.13
C TYR A 15 1.73 0.37 -0.81
N ASN A 16 2.85 0.95 -0.42
CA ASN A 16 4.10 0.88 -1.13
C ASN A 16 4.96 -0.24 -0.56
N ARG A 17 5.53 -1.06 -1.46
CA ARG A 17 6.46 -2.11 -1.04
C ARG A 17 7.72 -1.49 -0.44
N ARG A 18 8.01 -1.82 0.81
CA ARG A 18 9.33 -1.66 1.42
C ARG A 18 10.12 -2.93 1.16
N GLN A 19 11.37 -2.77 0.73
CA GLN A 19 12.32 -3.89 0.73
C GLN A 19 12.47 -4.37 2.18
N SER A 20 12.10 -5.61 2.46
CA SER A 20 12.37 -6.22 3.76
C SER A 20 13.34 -7.37 3.57
N ALA A 21 14.49 -7.26 4.23
CA ALA A 21 15.61 -8.19 4.13
C ALA A 21 15.54 -9.36 5.12
N ARG A 22 14.45 -9.49 5.91
CA ARG A 22 14.32 -10.53 6.94
C ARG A 22 13.21 -11.52 6.59
N HIS A 23 13.59 -12.80 6.44
CA HIS A 23 12.70 -13.97 6.35
C HIS A 23 11.79 -14.05 5.10
N ASN A 24 12.20 -13.53 3.94
CA ASN A 24 11.41 -13.62 2.70
C ASN A 24 10.00 -12.99 2.76
N ASN A 25 9.72 -12.12 3.74
CA ASN A 25 8.43 -11.44 3.82
C ASN A 25 8.51 -10.07 3.13
N LEU A 26 7.50 -9.73 2.35
CA LEU A 26 7.33 -8.41 1.74
C LEU A 26 6.53 -7.54 2.70
N ARG A 27 7.09 -6.39 3.09
CA ARG A 27 6.39 -5.40 3.92
C ARG A 27 5.86 -4.28 3.04
N TRP A 28 4.64 -3.87 3.29
CA TRP A 28 3.93 -2.83 2.55
C TRP A 28 3.43 -1.80 3.55
N HIS A 29 3.84 -0.55 3.38
CA HIS A 29 3.40 0.56 4.23
C HIS A 29 2.40 1.41 3.47
N CYS A 30 1.41 1.95 4.17
CA CYS A 30 0.51 2.93 3.57
C CYS A 30 1.32 4.09 2.93
N THR A 31 0.84 4.64 1.82
CA THR A 31 1.45 5.81 1.16
C THR A 31 1.61 6.99 2.13
N TRP A 32 0.70 7.11 3.11
CA TRP A 32 0.69 8.15 4.15
C TRP A 32 1.52 7.80 5.39
N TYR A 33 2.33 6.74 5.39
CA TYR A 33 3.15 6.41 6.57
C TYR A 33 4.09 7.58 6.96
N HIS A 34 4.58 8.35 5.99
CA HIS A 34 5.38 9.56 6.21
C HIS A 34 4.62 10.67 6.96
N LYS A 35 3.29 10.62 6.96
CA LYS A 35 2.40 11.55 7.66
C LYS A 35 1.92 11.00 9.02
N GLY A 36 2.41 9.84 9.45
CA GLY A 36 2.06 9.22 10.73
C GLY A 36 1.09 8.03 10.64
N CYS A 37 0.75 7.56 9.44
CA CYS A 37 -0.10 6.38 9.29
C CYS A 37 0.64 5.09 9.72
N THR A 38 0.00 4.30 10.58
CA THR A 38 0.53 3.04 11.14
C THR A 38 0.09 1.79 10.38
N ALA A 39 -0.73 1.94 9.33
CA ALA A 39 -1.22 0.82 8.55
C ALA A 39 -0.08 0.11 7.78
N VAL A 40 -0.01 -1.21 7.97
CA VAL A 40 1.04 -2.07 7.44
C VAL A 40 0.45 -3.40 7.01
N VAL A 41 0.86 -3.86 5.83
CA VAL A 41 0.57 -5.21 5.34
C VAL A 41 1.89 -5.96 5.20
N VAL A 42 1.90 -7.22 5.63
CA VAL A 42 3.04 -8.11 5.43
C VAL A 42 2.55 -9.31 4.64
N THR A 43 3.16 -9.55 3.49
CA THR A 43 2.87 -10.70 2.64
C THR A 43 4.09 -11.63 2.55
N THR A 44 3.88 -12.90 2.22
CA THR A 44 4.96 -13.80 1.81
C THR A 44 5.43 -13.51 0.38
N LYS A 45 6.47 -14.20 -0.10
CA LYS A 45 6.87 -14.21 -1.52
C LYS A 45 5.75 -14.69 -2.45
N ASP A 46 4.92 -15.61 -1.98
CA ASP A 46 3.73 -16.11 -2.68
C ASP A 46 2.52 -15.18 -2.59
N TYR A 47 2.73 -13.92 -2.19
CA TYR A 47 1.69 -12.89 -2.02
C TYR A 47 0.56 -13.27 -1.04
N LYS A 48 0.79 -14.22 -0.12
CA LYS A 48 -0.15 -14.55 0.96
C LYS A 48 -0.02 -13.53 2.08
N VAL A 49 -1.14 -13.02 2.58
CA VAL A 49 -1.15 -12.06 3.69
C VAL A 49 -0.82 -12.78 5.00
N VAL A 50 0.28 -12.39 5.64
CA VAL A 50 0.73 -12.91 6.94
C VAL A 50 0.25 -12.01 8.07
N LYS A 51 0.30 -10.69 7.86
CA LYS A 51 -0.13 -9.69 8.83
C LYS A 51 -0.83 -8.55 8.11
N PHE A 52 -1.96 -8.12 8.65
CA PHE A 52 -2.74 -7.02 8.12
C PHE A 52 -3.11 -6.07 9.26
N VAL A 53 -2.58 -4.85 9.23
CA VAL A 53 -2.92 -3.77 10.16
C VAL A 53 -3.61 -2.68 9.35
N HIS A 54 -4.92 -2.50 9.59
CA HIS A 54 -5.78 -1.60 8.83
C HIS A 54 -6.07 -0.27 9.55
N GLU A 55 -5.34 0.05 10.60
CA GLU A 55 -5.54 1.28 11.35
C GLU A 55 -4.94 2.47 10.58
N HIS A 56 -5.79 3.24 9.92
CA HIS A 56 -5.42 4.46 9.21
C HIS A 56 -5.91 5.68 9.99
N SER A 57 -4.98 6.55 10.37
CA SER A 57 -5.29 7.84 11.01
C SER A 57 -5.65 8.94 9.99
N HIS A 58 -6.00 8.57 8.76
CA HIS A 58 -6.32 9.49 7.68
C HIS A 58 -7.46 8.95 6.83
N GLU A 59 -8.21 9.87 6.23
CA GLU A 59 -9.20 9.53 5.22
C GLU A 59 -8.54 8.88 3.99
N PRO A 60 -9.22 7.91 3.36
CA PRO A 60 -8.71 7.29 2.15
C PRO A 60 -8.54 8.38 1.07
N PRO A 61 -7.49 8.29 0.26
CA PRO A 61 -7.32 9.25 -0.82
C PRO A 61 -8.51 9.18 -1.77
N ARG A 62 -9.06 10.34 -2.11
CA ARG A 62 -10.17 10.47 -3.06
C ARG A 62 -9.71 9.97 -4.44
N THR A 63 -10.04 8.72 -4.75
CA THR A 63 -9.89 8.19 -6.10
C THR A 63 -11.15 8.50 -6.89
N TYR A 64 -11.06 9.32 -7.92
CA TYR A 64 -12.16 9.51 -8.85
C TYR A 64 -12.04 8.47 -9.95
N THR A 65 -13.04 7.60 -10.05
CA THR A 65 -13.13 6.63 -11.15
C THR A 65 -13.89 7.32 -12.28
N ALA A 66 -13.19 7.76 -13.31
CA ALA A 66 -13.81 8.27 -14.53
C ALA A 66 -13.59 7.23 -15.64
N CYS A 67 -14.68 6.72 -16.21
CA CYS A 67 -14.70 5.79 -17.34
C CYS A 67 -13.66 4.65 -17.23
N GLY A 68 -13.73 3.86 -16.16
CA GLY A 68 -12.86 2.69 -15.95
C GLY A 68 -11.39 3.00 -15.61
N VAL A 69 -11.01 4.28 -15.50
CA VAL A 69 -9.66 4.70 -15.11
C VAL A 69 -9.72 5.36 -13.74
N THR A 70 -8.98 4.80 -12.77
CA THR A 70 -8.87 5.38 -11.43
C THR A 70 -7.80 6.45 -11.42
N PHE A 71 -8.22 7.72 -11.36
CA PHE A 71 -7.33 8.87 -11.25
C PHE A 71 -7.09 9.22 -9.77
N TYR A 72 -5.84 9.58 -9.45
CA TYR A 72 -5.42 9.99 -8.12
C TYR A 72 -5.09 11.49 -8.15
N SER A 73 -5.74 12.29 -7.30
CA SER A 73 -5.37 13.71 -7.13
C SER A 73 -4.09 13.79 -6.30
N ARG A 74 -3.03 14.39 -6.86
CA ARG A 74 -1.70 14.51 -6.25
C ARG A 74 -1.56 15.74 -5.37
#